data_AF-A0A848ZMJ9-F1
#
_entry.id   AF-A0A848ZMJ9-F1
#
_cell.length_a   1.000
_cell.length_b   1.000
_cell.length_c   1.000
_cell.angle_alpha   90.00
_cell.angle_beta   90.00
_cell.angle_gamma   90.00
#
_symmetry.space_group_name_H-M   'P 1'
#
loop_
_entity.id
_entity.type
_entity.pdbx_description
1 polymer ?
#
loop_
_entity_poly.entity_id
_entity_poly.type
_entity_poly.pdbx_seq_one_letter_code
_entity_poly.pdbx_strand_id
1 'polypeptide(L)'
;MKKTGFILIFGLISWAGFSQGNNQEYVKKVLETPEVELLYSYYSQDGDNAAVTGGEGTEKLTDMTPTIIVSIPVGEDNTLTLDAGISAYTSASSSNVNPFDGSKTASPWVESSGASRSDALTYVHPTFTHSSKDRNNI
;
A
#
# COMPACT_ATOMS: atom_id res chain seq x y z
N MET A 1 6.56 33.75 66.83
CA MET A 1 5.32 33.36 66.09
C MET A 1 5.41 33.55 64.58
N LYS A 2 6.20 34.52 64.03
CA LYS A 2 6.29 34.72 62.56
C LYS A 2 7.03 33.60 61.79
N LYS A 3 8.04 32.96 62.39
CA LYS A 3 8.84 31.91 61.74
C LYS A 3 8.12 30.56 61.60
N THR A 4 7.22 30.24 62.55
CA THR A 4 6.44 28.99 62.54
C THR A 4 5.34 29.00 61.49
N GLY A 5 4.73 30.16 61.21
CA GLY A 5 3.76 30.31 60.12
C GLY A 5 4.37 30.10 58.74
N PHE A 6 5.63 30.51 58.53
CA PHE A 6 6.33 30.34 57.26
C PHE A 6 6.62 28.86 56.94
N ILE A 7 6.96 28.07 57.97
CA ILE A 7 7.22 26.62 57.84
C ILE A 7 5.94 25.86 57.50
N LEU A 8 4.81 26.23 58.11
CA LEU A 8 3.50 25.64 57.80
C LEU A 8 3.05 25.94 56.37
N ILE A 9 3.28 27.16 55.88
CA ILE A 9 3.00 27.55 54.50
C ILE A 9 3.85 26.77 53.50
N PHE A 10 5.14 26.56 53.80
CA PHE A 10 6.02 25.78 52.93
C PHE A 10 5.64 24.29 52.90
N GLY A 11 5.20 23.74 54.02
CA GLY A 11 4.70 22.35 54.09
C GLY A 11 3.40 22.12 53.30
N LEU A 12 2.51 23.10 53.25
CA LEU A 12 1.26 23.03 52.47
C LEU A 12 1.49 23.11 50.96
N ILE A 13 2.47 23.89 50.50
CA ILE A 13 2.82 24.01 49.07
C ILE A 13 3.39 22.70 48.52
N SER A 14 4.12 21.94 49.33
CA SER A 14 4.65 20.61 48.94
C SER A 14 3.55 19.58 48.64
N TRP A 15 2.36 19.74 49.21
CA TRP A 15 1.21 18.84 48.94
C TRP A 15 0.44 19.20 47.66
N ALA A 16 0.63 20.42 47.12
CA ALA A 16 0.01 20.85 45.88
C ALA A 16 0.74 20.35 44.62
N GLY A 17 1.89 19.68 44.79
CA GLY A 17 2.74 19.18 43.70
C GLY A 17 2.42 17.78 43.19
N PHE A 18 1.32 17.15 43.60
CA PHE A 18 0.91 15.86 43.02
C PHE A 18 0.41 16.08 41.59
N SER A 19 1.26 15.73 40.62
CA SER A 19 0.85 15.58 39.23
C SER A 19 -0.30 14.58 39.15
N GLN A 20 -1.48 15.05 38.73
CA GLN A 20 -2.56 14.16 38.32
C GLN A 20 -2.15 13.57 36.97
N GLY A 21 -1.40 12.48 37.01
CA GLY A 21 -1.14 11.66 35.83
C GLY A 21 -2.49 11.22 35.29
N ASN A 22 -2.88 11.77 34.14
CA ASN A 22 -4.10 11.37 33.48
C ASN A 22 -3.92 9.91 33.01
N ASN A 23 -4.39 8.94 33.81
CA ASN A 23 -4.41 7.52 33.47
C ASN A 23 -5.52 7.23 32.42
N GLN A 24 -5.67 8.10 31.43
CA GLN A 24 -6.43 7.78 30.22
C GLN A 24 -5.41 7.16 29.30
N GLU A 25 -5.16 5.87 29.53
CA GLU A 25 -4.32 5.07 28.66
C GLU A 25 -4.93 5.10 27.25
N TYR A 26 -4.15 5.59 26.28
CA TYR A 26 -4.61 5.67 24.90
C TYR A 26 -4.75 4.26 24.35
N VAL A 27 -5.99 3.79 24.24
CA VAL A 27 -6.29 2.53 23.55
C VAL A 27 -6.31 2.81 22.06
N LYS A 28 -5.36 2.23 21.33
CA LYS A 28 -5.35 2.27 19.87
C LYS A 28 -6.65 1.63 19.38
N LYS A 29 -7.43 2.38 18.60
CA LYS A 29 -8.66 1.87 18.01
C LYS A 29 -8.33 0.74 17.03
N VAL A 30 -8.68 -0.49 17.38
CA VAL A 30 -8.63 -1.66 16.49
C VAL A 30 -9.92 -1.70 15.67
N LEU A 31 -9.91 -2.40 14.53
CA LEU A 31 -11.09 -2.55 13.67
C LEU A 31 -12.26 -3.10 14.50
N GLU A 32 -13.41 -2.44 14.47
CA GLU A 32 -14.59 -2.84 15.28
C GLU A 32 -15.52 -3.77 14.50
N THR A 33 -15.47 -3.73 13.17
CA THR A 33 -16.32 -4.51 12.27
C THR A 33 -15.50 -5.11 11.13
N PRO A 34 -15.94 -6.24 10.55
CA PRO A 34 -15.34 -6.74 9.32
C PRO A 34 -15.45 -5.71 8.19
N GLU A 35 -14.36 -5.49 7.49
CA GLU A 35 -14.28 -4.57 6.35
C GLU A 35 -13.88 -5.34 5.09
N VAL A 36 -14.47 -4.94 3.96
CA VAL A 36 -14.16 -5.48 2.64
C VAL A 36 -13.79 -4.30 1.74
N GLU A 37 -12.57 -4.30 1.25
CA GLU A 37 -12.07 -3.31 0.29
C GLU A 37 -11.92 -3.97 -1.09
N LEU A 38 -12.42 -3.28 -2.11
CA LEU A 38 -12.32 -3.70 -3.50
C LEU A 38 -11.47 -2.65 -4.23
N LEU A 39 -10.24 -3.01 -4.57
CA LEU A 39 -9.33 -2.16 -5.33
C LEU A 39 -9.29 -2.64 -6.77
N TYR A 40 -9.26 -1.68 -7.69
CA TYR A 40 -9.05 -1.97 -9.11
C TYR A 40 -8.11 -0.92 -9.67
N SER A 41 -6.97 -1.37 -10.19
CA SER A 41 -6.08 -0.50 -10.96
C SER A 41 -6.12 -0.88 -12.44
N TYR A 42 -6.08 0.14 -13.28
CA TYR A 42 -5.97 0.02 -14.71
C TYR A 42 -4.87 0.96 -15.19
N TYR A 43 -3.91 0.41 -15.93
CA TYR A 43 -2.88 1.19 -16.58
C TYR A 43 -2.86 0.82 -18.06
N SER A 44 -2.80 1.82 -18.92
CA SER A 44 -2.57 1.60 -20.36
C SER A 44 -1.61 2.65 -20.87
N GLN A 45 -0.60 2.18 -21.59
CA GLN A 45 0.34 3.00 -22.32
C GLN A 45 0.16 2.69 -23.81
N ASP A 46 0.19 3.74 -24.61
CA ASP A 46 0.18 3.68 -26.05
C ASP A 46 1.18 4.72 -26.56
N GLY A 47 1.98 4.36 -27.55
CA GLY A 47 3.06 5.21 -28.04
C GLY A 47 3.61 4.69 -29.36
N ASP A 48 4.00 5.63 -30.23
CA ASP A 48 4.51 5.36 -31.58
C ASP A 48 6.04 5.23 -31.61
N ASN A 49 6.61 4.61 -30.59
CA ASN A 49 8.04 4.35 -30.50
C ASN A 49 8.30 2.83 -30.44
N ALA A 50 9.44 2.39 -30.96
CA ALA A 50 9.85 0.99 -30.88
C ALA A 50 10.20 0.62 -29.44
N ALA A 51 9.73 -0.54 -28.97
CA ALA A 51 9.73 -1.02 -27.57
C ALA A 51 11.11 -1.07 -26.85
N VAL A 52 12.22 -0.79 -27.54
CA VAL A 52 13.59 -0.84 -27.00
C VAL A 52 14.54 0.21 -27.58
N THR A 53 14.31 0.71 -28.79
CA THR A 53 15.28 1.55 -29.55
C THR A 53 14.80 2.97 -29.83
N GLY A 54 13.52 3.30 -29.58
CA GLY A 54 12.97 4.63 -29.87
C GLY A 54 12.80 4.95 -31.37
N GLY A 55 12.79 3.93 -32.24
CA GLY A 55 12.44 4.03 -33.67
C GLY A 55 10.93 4.07 -33.92
N GLU A 56 10.47 3.96 -35.18
CA GLU A 56 9.02 3.87 -35.47
C GLU A 56 8.48 2.47 -35.09
N GLY A 57 7.59 2.38 -34.08
CA GLY A 57 7.02 1.12 -33.54
C GLY A 57 5.88 1.35 -32.54
N THR A 58 5.39 0.31 -31.82
CA THR A 58 4.34 0.45 -30.79
C THR A 58 4.82 0.10 -29.38
N GLU A 59 4.49 0.95 -28.40
CA GLU A 59 4.75 0.76 -26.96
C GLU A 59 3.49 0.36 -26.18
N LYS A 60 2.64 -0.49 -26.77
CA LYS A 60 1.37 -0.86 -26.13
C LYS A 60 1.62 -1.66 -24.85
N LEU A 61 1.23 -1.10 -23.71
CA LEU A 61 1.23 -1.79 -22.42
C LEU A 61 -0.16 -1.67 -21.82
N THR A 62 -0.69 -2.74 -21.24
CA THR A 62 -1.94 -2.70 -20.49
C THR A 62 -1.83 -3.58 -19.26
N ASP A 63 -2.21 -3.06 -18.11
CA ASP A 63 -2.21 -3.75 -16.84
C ASP A 63 -3.58 -3.57 -16.16
N MET A 64 -4.14 -4.68 -15.69
CA MET A 64 -5.42 -4.75 -14.99
C MET A 64 -5.21 -5.54 -13.69
N THR A 65 -5.36 -4.87 -12.56
CA THR A 65 -5.16 -5.50 -11.24
C THR A 65 -6.36 -5.28 -10.32
N PRO A 66 -7.38 -6.16 -10.36
CA PRO A 66 -8.36 -6.30 -9.29
C PRO A 66 -7.75 -6.95 -8.05
N THR A 67 -8.02 -6.35 -6.89
CA THR A 67 -7.63 -6.85 -5.57
C THR A 67 -8.81 -6.76 -4.62
N ILE A 68 -8.97 -7.78 -3.78
CA ILE A 68 -9.95 -7.84 -2.71
C ILE A 68 -9.20 -7.99 -1.39
N ILE A 69 -9.45 -7.08 -0.45
CA ILE A 69 -8.87 -7.12 0.89
C ILE A 69 -10.02 -7.28 1.88
N VAL A 70 -9.97 -8.36 2.67
CA VAL A 70 -10.95 -8.64 3.73
C VAL A 70 -10.24 -8.56 5.07
N SER A 71 -10.67 -7.64 5.92
CA SER A 71 -10.12 -7.48 7.27
C SER A 71 -11.18 -7.85 8.29
N ILE A 72 -10.90 -8.87 9.11
CA ILE A 72 -11.81 -9.39 10.13
C ILE A 72 -11.16 -9.15 11.50
N PRO A 73 -11.82 -8.40 12.41
CA PRO A 73 -11.37 -8.32 13.78
C PRO A 73 -11.59 -9.63 14.51
N VAL A 74 -10.58 -10.10 15.23
CA VAL A 74 -10.60 -11.34 16.01
C VAL A 74 -10.37 -11.01 17.48
N GLY A 75 -11.46 -10.74 18.19
CA GLY A 75 -11.41 -10.23 19.58
C GLY A 75 -11.24 -8.71 19.63
N GLU A 76 -10.81 -8.18 20.78
CA GLU A 76 -10.64 -6.73 20.97
C GLU A 76 -9.38 -6.17 20.31
N ASP A 77 -8.34 -7.00 20.20
CA ASP A 77 -6.97 -6.54 19.99
C ASP A 77 -6.32 -7.15 18.73
N ASN A 78 -6.99 -8.02 17.98
CA ASN A 78 -6.42 -8.66 16.80
C ASN A 78 -7.20 -8.37 15.53
N THR A 79 -6.48 -8.35 14.41
CA THR A 79 -7.07 -8.29 13.06
C THR A 79 -6.44 -9.35 12.17
N LEU A 80 -7.29 -10.14 11.53
CA LEU A 80 -6.91 -11.05 10.46
C LEU A 80 -7.27 -10.39 9.12
N THR A 81 -6.28 -10.13 8.29
CA THR A 81 -6.46 -9.55 6.96
C THR A 81 -6.11 -10.58 5.90
N LEU A 82 -6.99 -10.76 4.92
CA LEU A 82 -6.77 -11.57 3.74
C LEU A 82 -6.73 -10.65 2.52
N ASP A 83 -5.57 -10.56 1.89
CA ASP A 83 -5.37 -9.84 0.63
C ASP A 83 -5.24 -10.87 -0.51
N ALA A 84 -6.12 -10.78 -1.51
CA ALA A 84 -6.07 -11.63 -2.69
C ALA A 84 -6.26 -10.77 -3.94
N GLY A 85 -5.42 -11.00 -4.94
CA GLY A 85 -5.46 -10.22 -6.17
C GLY A 85 -5.00 -11.02 -7.39
N ILE A 86 -5.43 -10.54 -8.55
CA ILE A 86 -4.98 -11.02 -9.85
C ILE A 86 -4.50 -9.79 -10.61
N SER A 87 -3.25 -9.77 -11.05
CA SER A 87 -2.74 -8.77 -11.98
C SER A 87 -2.52 -9.41 -13.35
N ALA A 88 -3.22 -8.90 -14.36
CA ALA A 88 -3.08 -9.29 -15.74
C ALA A 88 -2.31 -8.19 -16.48
N TYR A 89 -1.07 -8.49 -16.83
CA TYR A 89 -0.16 -7.61 -17.53
C TYR A 89 -0.06 -8.03 -18.99
N THR A 90 -0.03 -7.06 -19.91
CA THR A 90 0.34 -7.30 -21.30
C THR A 90 1.25 -6.20 -21.81
N SER A 91 2.26 -6.59 -22.61
CA SER A 91 3.16 -5.66 -23.26
C SER A 91 3.40 -5.97 -24.73
N ALA A 92 3.74 -4.94 -25.48
CA ALA A 92 4.41 -5.04 -26.77
C ALA A 92 5.75 -5.77 -26.57
N SER A 93 6.08 -6.73 -27.45
CA SER A 93 7.42 -7.36 -27.43
C SER A 93 8.22 -6.94 -28.65
N SER A 94 9.52 -6.85 -28.42
CA SER A 94 10.56 -6.80 -29.45
C SER A 94 10.67 -8.10 -30.26
N SER A 95 10.06 -9.20 -29.82
CA SER A 95 10.12 -10.50 -30.53
C SER A 95 9.23 -10.57 -31.77
N ASN A 96 8.25 -9.68 -31.89
CA ASN A 96 7.39 -9.58 -33.08
C ASN A 96 7.74 -8.33 -33.90
N VAL A 97 9.03 -7.99 -33.97
CA VAL A 97 9.53 -6.93 -34.84
C VAL A 97 9.52 -7.46 -36.27
N ASN A 98 8.54 -7.03 -37.05
CA ASN A 98 8.47 -7.33 -38.48
C ASN A 98 8.76 -6.04 -39.29
N PRO A 99 9.92 -5.94 -39.97
CA PRO A 99 10.27 -4.76 -40.77
C PRO A 99 9.43 -4.63 -42.05
N PHE A 100 8.51 -5.56 -42.31
CA PHE A 100 7.59 -5.57 -43.45
C PHE A 100 6.11 -5.44 -43.04
N ASP A 101 5.79 -5.15 -41.78
CA ASP A 101 4.40 -5.14 -41.28
C ASP A 101 3.60 -3.87 -41.67
N GLY A 102 4.19 -2.95 -42.43
CA GLY A 102 3.57 -1.70 -42.84
C GLY A 102 3.74 -1.40 -44.32
N SER A 103 2.98 -0.43 -44.83
CA SER A 103 3.09 0.08 -46.22
C SER A 103 4.32 0.99 -46.45
N LYS A 104 5.30 0.96 -45.54
CA LYS A 104 6.54 1.74 -45.61
C LYS A 104 7.68 0.86 -46.12
N THR A 105 8.68 1.47 -46.73
CA THR A 105 9.90 0.77 -47.20
C THR A 105 10.59 0.10 -46.02
N ALA A 106 10.85 -1.21 -46.12
CA ALA A 106 11.57 -1.95 -45.10
C ALA A 106 12.92 -1.28 -44.81
N SER A 107 13.14 -0.92 -43.56
CA SER A 107 14.40 -0.33 -43.11
C SER A 107 14.83 -0.95 -41.78
N PRO A 108 16.13 -0.98 -41.47
CA PRO A 108 16.63 -1.40 -40.15
C PRO A 108 16.10 -0.56 -38.98
N TRP A 109 15.40 0.54 -39.25
CA TRP A 109 14.88 1.50 -38.28
C TRP A 109 13.34 1.47 -38.17
N VAL A 110 12.67 0.61 -38.95
CA VAL A 110 11.21 0.42 -38.94
C VAL A 110 10.93 -0.89 -38.22
N GLU A 111 10.51 -0.80 -36.97
CA GLU A 111 10.22 -1.93 -36.10
C GLU A 111 8.75 -1.89 -35.69
N SER A 112 7.85 -2.52 -36.45
CA SER A 112 6.48 -2.72 -35.98
C SER A 112 6.50 -3.79 -34.88
N SER A 113 6.43 -3.36 -33.61
CA SER A 113 6.26 -4.25 -32.46
C SER A 113 4.79 -4.58 -32.27
N GLY A 114 4.43 -5.86 -32.30
CA GLY A 114 3.09 -6.36 -31.97
C GLY A 114 2.94 -6.69 -30.47
N ALA A 115 1.70 -6.68 -29.97
CA ALA A 115 1.38 -7.20 -28.64
C ALA A 115 1.79 -8.68 -28.55
N SER A 116 2.66 -9.03 -27.62
CA SER A 116 3.43 -10.27 -27.78
C SER A 116 3.51 -11.14 -26.53
N ARG A 117 3.07 -10.66 -25.37
CA ARG A 117 2.93 -11.52 -24.19
C ARG A 117 1.93 -10.91 -23.22
N SER A 118 0.97 -11.74 -22.79
CA SER A 118 0.15 -11.49 -21.61
C SER A 118 0.64 -12.42 -20.52
N ASP A 119 0.91 -11.87 -19.35
CA ASP A 119 1.25 -12.60 -18.14
C ASP A 119 0.21 -12.30 -17.07
N ALA A 120 -0.09 -13.29 -16.22
CA ALA A 120 -1.07 -13.14 -15.16
C ALA A 120 -0.46 -13.63 -13.85
N LEU A 121 -0.34 -12.73 -12.88
CA LEU A 121 0.11 -13.04 -11.54
C LEU A 121 -1.11 -13.09 -10.61
N THR A 122 -1.31 -14.23 -9.96
CA THR A 122 -2.31 -14.39 -8.90
C THR A 122 -1.58 -14.54 -7.57
N TYR A 123 -2.03 -13.82 -6.55
CA TYR A 123 -1.44 -13.89 -5.23
C TYR A 123 -2.50 -13.93 -4.13
N VAL A 124 -2.12 -14.51 -2.99
CA VAL A 124 -2.92 -14.56 -1.76
C VAL A 124 -1.98 -14.36 -0.57
N HIS A 125 -2.26 -13.35 0.24
CA HIS A 125 -1.45 -12.94 1.39
C HIS A 125 -2.31 -12.82 2.65
N PRO A 126 -2.33 -13.86 3.51
CA PRO A 126 -2.93 -13.78 4.83
C PRO A 126 -1.98 -13.06 5.82
N THR A 127 -2.50 -12.08 6.55
CA THR A 127 -1.77 -11.31 7.56
C THR A 127 -2.52 -11.34 8.89
N PHE A 128 -1.82 -11.60 9.98
CA PHE A 128 -2.37 -11.50 11.34
C PHE A 128 -1.65 -10.37 12.08
N THR A 129 -2.41 -9.50 12.74
CA THR A 129 -1.86 -8.40 13.53
C THR A 129 -2.47 -8.40 14.93
N HIS A 130 -1.62 -8.29 15.95
CA HIS A 130 -1.99 -8.09 17.35
C HIS A 130 -1.66 -6.66 17.76
N SER A 131 -2.56 -6.01 18.50
CA SER A 131 -2.38 -4.67 19.06
C SER A 131 -2.42 -4.74 20.58
N SER A 132 -1.30 -4.46 21.24
CA SER A 132 -1.24 -4.39 22.71
C SER A 132 -1.63 -3.00 23.23
N LYS A 133 -2.29 -2.96 24.39
CA LYS A 133 -2.64 -1.73 25.13
C LYS A 133 -1.41 -1.14 25.85
N ASP A 134 -0.43 -1.96 26.19
CA ASP A 134 0.75 -1.57 26.97
C ASP A 134 1.95 -1.32 26.05
N ARG A 135 2.48 -0.09 26.05
CA ARG A 135 3.58 0.32 25.15
C ARG A 135 4.89 -0.42 25.41
N ASN A 136 5.00 -1.13 26.55
CA ASN A 136 6.19 -1.87 26.95
C ASN A 136 6.09 -3.39 26.70
N ASN A 137 4.95 -3.87 26.21
CA ASN A 137 4.74 -5.30 25.95
C ASN A 137 4.02 -5.47 24.60
N ILE A 138 4.67 -6.14 23.65
CA ILE A 138 4.20 -6.33 22.27
C ILE A 138 3.55 -7.70 22.13
#